data_AF-A0A835BSC0-F1
#
_entry.id   AF-A0A835BSC0-F1
#
_cell.length_a   1.000
_cell.length_b   1.000
_cell.length_c   1.000
_cell.angle_alpha   90.00
_cell.angle_beta   90.00
_cell.angle_gamma   90.00
#
_symmetry.space_group_name_H-M   'P 1'
#
loop_
_entity.id
_entity.type
_entity.pdbx_description
1 polymer ?
#
loop_
_entity_poly.entity_id
_entity_poly.type
_entity_poly.pdbx_seq_one_letter_code
_entity_poly.pdbx_strand_id
1 'polypeptide(L)'
;MLSSSPKIPPPVNHSQLRLRPTAAVTEMTPLAAVAFLLFLLCLPEAVPAAASGDPTPTPTPWPPQFHATLVMDYHGNMSLADLWYDWPGGRNLHVIRYQLADDAPYYDNEWNNGTSFFYTPARRACRSVAVGVGILRPDWLLDGSEYLGRQDAGGFDCNVWAKADFITYYEDVKTKRPVKWVFYTGTDLLLPLLEDAAWQAPEYCFNKDGEIAETANGHDDSFLTPRSSFEHGDAAY
;
A
#
# COMPACT_ATOMS: atom_id res chain seq x y z
N MET A 1 -31.73 -42.00 51.92
CA MET A 1 -30.54 -42.22 51.06
C MET A 1 -29.67 -40.98 51.19
N LEU A 2 -28.46 -41.17 51.69
CA LEU A 2 -27.60 -40.14 52.28
C LEU A 2 -26.73 -39.43 51.25
N SER A 3 -26.60 -38.12 51.47
CA SER A 3 -25.58 -37.22 50.95
C SER A 3 -24.16 -37.69 51.30
N SER A 4 -23.23 -37.62 50.36
CA SER A 4 -21.79 -37.67 50.63
C SER A 4 -21.00 -37.00 49.49
N SER A 5 -20.58 -35.76 49.71
CA SER A 5 -19.57 -35.07 48.90
C SER A 5 -18.18 -35.73 49.07
N PRO A 6 -17.39 -35.93 48.01
CA PRO A 6 -16.00 -36.33 48.15
C PRO A 6 -15.08 -35.16 48.49
N LYS A 7 -14.17 -35.44 49.42
CA LYS A 7 -13.20 -34.57 50.10
C LYS A 7 -12.01 -34.25 49.18
N ILE A 8 -11.68 -32.97 49.01
CA ILE A 8 -10.47 -32.52 48.30
C ILE A 8 -9.25 -32.67 49.23
N PRO A 9 -8.15 -33.35 48.83
CA PRO A 9 -6.92 -33.38 49.62
C PRO A 9 -6.12 -32.07 49.49
N PRO A 10 -5.34 -31.69 50.54
CA PRO A 10 -4.56 -30.45 50.55
C PRO A 10 -3.35 -30.49 49.60
N PRO A 11 -2.82 -29.32 49.20
CA PRO A 11 -1.74 -29.23 48.22
C PRO A 11 -0.40 -29.74 48.76
N VAL A 12 0.35 -30.39 47.87
CA VAL A 12 1.71 -30.90 48.10
C VAL A 12 2.71 -29.74 48.06
N ASN A 13 3.55 -29.65 49.10
CA ASN A 13 4.60 -28.66 49.26
C ASN A 13 5.86 -29.09 48.50
N HIS A 14 6.17 -28.45 47.36
CA HIS A 14 7.41 -28.68 46.62
C HIS A 14 8.58 -27.95 47.29
N SER A 15 9.29 -28.67 48.16
CA SER A 15 10.56 -28.22 48.69
C SER A 15 11.67 -28.31 47.63
N GLN A 16 12.28 -27.16 47.35
CA GLN A 16 13.72 -26.94 47.12
C GLN A 16 14.38 -27.69 45.94
N LEU A 17 14.35 -27.06 44.75
CA LEU A 17 15.37 -27.26 43.72
C LEU A 17 16.32 -26.05 43.76
N ARG A 18 17.44 -26.16 44.50
CA ARG A 18 18.51 -25.16 44.45
C ARG A 18 19.34 -25.37 43.19
N LEU A 19 19.16 -24.50 42.19
CA LEU A 19 20.12 -24.31 41.12
C LEU A 19 21.36 -23.61 41.69
N ARG A 20 22.53 -24.26 41.58
CA ARG A 20 23.84 -23.63 41.84
C ARG A 20 24.21 -22.78 40.62
N PRO A 21 24.48 -21.47 40.77
CA PRO A 21 25.19 -20.71 39.76
C PRO A 21 26.69 -20.98 39.90
N THR A 22 27.29 -21.67 38.94
CA THR A 22 28.75 -21.59 38.73
C THR A 22 29.04 -20.35 37.90
N ALA A 23 29.12 -19.19 38.55
CA ALA A 23 29.83 -18.04 38.01
C ALA A 23 31.30 -18.18 38.41
N ALA A 24 32.12 -18.71 37.50
CA ALA A 24 33.55 -18.54 37.61
C ALA A 24 33.85 -17.08 37.27
N VAL A 25 33.98 -16.24 38.29
CA VAL A 25 34.56 -14.90 38.15
C VAL A 25 36.05 -15.11 37.94
N THR A 26 36.51 -15.06 36.68
CA THR A 26 37.94 -15.05 36.40
C THR A 26 38.48 -13.71 36.89
N GLU A 27 39.24 -13.74 37.99
CA GLU A 27 39.91 -12.55 38.50
C GLU A 27 40.92 -12.05 37.45
N MET A 28 40.66 -10.87 36.92
CA MET A 28 41.54 -10.23 35.95
C MET A 28 42.73 -9.66 36.70
N THR A 29 43.94 -10.13 36.38
CA THR A 29 45.14 -9.66 37.06
C THR A 29 45.34 -8.15 36.80
N PRO A 30 45.91 -7.40 37.76
CA PRO A 30 46.08 -5.95 37.65
C PRO A 30 46.87 -5.53 36.39
N LEU A 31 47.76 -6.41 35.91
CA LEU A 31 48.51 -6.20 34.67
C LEU A 31 47.62 -6.27 33.41
N ALA A 32 46.64 -7.18 33.40
CA ALA A 32 45.67 -7.30 32.30
C ALA A 32 44.70 -6.11 32.28
N ALA A 33 44.32 -5.59 33.45
CA ALA A 33 43.49 -4.39 33.55
C ALA A 33 44.21 -3.14 33.00
N VAL A 34 45.51 -2.98 33.30
CA VAL A 34 46.32 -1.87 32.78
C VAL A 34 46.53 -2.00 31.27
N ALA A 35 46.80 -3.20 30.77
CA ALA A 35 46.93 -3.46 29.34
C ALA A 35 45.63 -3.16 28.57
N PHE A 36 44.47 -3.49 29.16
CA PHE A 36 43.16 -3.20 28.58
C PHE A 36 42.86 -1.70 28.55
N LEU A 37 43.22 -0.96 29.62
CA LEU A 37 43.10 0.51 29.67
C LEU A 37 43.99 1.20 28.65
N LEU A 38 45.23 0.72 28.47
CA LEU A 38 46.15 1.23 27.44
C LEU A 38 45.64 0.95 26.02
N PHE A 39 44.98 -0.19 25.81
CA PHE A 39 44.36 -0.53 24.52
C PHE A 39 43.18 0.41 24.20
N LEU A 40 42.39 0.78 25.21
CA LEU A 40 41.29 1.73 25.07
C LEU A 40 41.79 3.17 24.78
N LEU A 41 42.94 3.56 25.31
CA LEU A 41 43.58 4.86 25.05
C LEU A 41 44.21 4.99 23.66
N CYS A 42 44.42 3.87 22.95
CA CYS A 42 44.93 3.84 21.57
C CYS A 42 43.83 3.75 20.51
N LEU A 43 42.56 3.77 20.88
CA LEU A 43 41.46 3.87 19.91
C LEU A 43 41.49 5.28 19.29
N PRO A 44 41.57 5.42 17.96
CA PRO A 44 41.42 6.71 17.33
C PRO A 44 40.06 7.29 17.73
N GLU A 45 40.07 8.52 18.21
CA GLU A 45 38.87 9.27 18.55
C GLU A 45 38.01 9.34 17.28
N ALA A 46 36.87 8.63 17.30
CA ALA A 46 35.94 8.62 16.19
C ALA A 46 35.39 10.05 16.08
N VAL A 47 35.94 10.82 15.16
CA VAL A 47 35.41 12.14 14.80
C VAL A 47 33.95 11.89 14.42
N PRO A 48 32.96 12.44 15.13
CA PRO A 48 31.58 12.32 14.70
C PRO A 48 31.51 12.92 13.30
N ALA A 49 31.22 12.08 12.31
CA ALA A 49 30.90 12.55 10.98
C ALA A 49 29.74 13.52 11.16
N ALA A 50 30.01 14.82 10.95
CA ALA A 50 28.95 15.79 10.82
C ALA A 50 28.08 15.25 9.69
N ALA A 51 26.88 14.79 10.03
CA ALA A 51 25.86 14.51 9.04
C ALA A 51 25.56 15.84 8.37
N SER A 52 26.28 16.15 7.29
CA SER A 52 25.81 17.06 6.26
C SER A 52 24.64 16.35 5.58
N GLY A 53 23.55 16.19 6.33
CA GLY A 53 22.32 15.64 5.80
C GLY A 53 21.75 16.71 4.90
N ASP A 54 21.84 16.48 3.59
CA ASP A 54 21.01 17.22 2.65
C ASP A 54 19.56 17.19 3.16
N PRO A 55 18.81 18.29 3.04
CA PRO A 55 17.43 18.32 3.48
C PRO A 55 16.65 17.20 2.78
N THR A 56 15.84 16.49 3.56
CA THR A 56 14.93 15.48 3.01
C THR A 56 14.10 16.10 1.88
N PRO A 57 14.06 15.47 0.68
CA PRO A 57 13.32 16.02 -0.43
C PRO A 57 11.82 16.07 -0.12
N THR A 58 11.16 17.14 -0.54
CA THR A 58 9.70 17.25 -0.53
C THR A 58 9.14 16.63 -1.80
N PRO A 59 8.12 15.75 -1.73
CA PRO A 59 7.47 15.20 -2.92
C PRO A 59 6.81 16.30 -3.75
N THR A 60 6.84 16.15 -5.08
CA THR A 60 6.24 17.13 -6.00
C THR A 60 4.74 16.89 -6.10
N PRO A 61 3.89 17.92 -5.93
CA PRO A 61 2.47 17.81 -6.19
C PRO A 61 2.21 17.37 -7.64
N TRP A 62 1.15 16.59 -7.86
CA TRP A 62 0.77 16.23 -9.21
C TRP A 62 0.37 17.46 -10.03
N PRO A 63 0.62 17.46 -11.35
CA PRO A 63 0.02 18.46 -12.23
C PRO A 63 -1.51 18.45 -12.09
N PRO A 64 -2.19 19.60 -12.14
CA PRO A 64 -3.65 19.64 -12.06
C PRO A 64 -4.35 18.82 -13.15
N GLN A 65 -3.68 18.60 -14.28
CA GLN A 65 -4.17 17.75 -15.36
C GLN A 65 -2.99 16.97 -15.96
N PHE A 66 -3.18 15.68 -16.22
CA PHE A 66 -2.20 14.88 -16.96
C PHE A 66 -2.85 13.65 -17.60
N HIS A 67 -2.09 13.01 -18.48
CA HIS A 67 -2.36 11.68 -18.98
C HIS A 67 -1.16 10.75 -18.76
N ALA A 68 -1.48 9.48 -18.62
CA ALA A 68 -0.57 8.43 -18.24
C ALA A 68 -0.97 7.09 -18.89
N THR A 69 -0.15 6.46 -19.74
CA THR A 69 -0.31 5.02 -20.03
C THR A 69 0.36 4.23 -18.92
N LEU A 70 -0.34 3.26 -18.36
CA LEU A 70 0.04 2.46 -17.24
C LEU A 70 0.23 1.01 -17.68
N VAL A 71 1.30 0.38 -17.21
CA VAL A 71 1.46 -1.07 -17.21
C VAL A 71 1.12 -1.54 -15.81
N MET A 72 -0.01 -2.22 -15.65
CA MET A 72 -0.51 -2.64 -14.35
C MET A 72 -0.36 -4.15 -14.19
N ASP A 73 0.15 -4.57 -13.04
CA ASP A 73 0.25 -5.98 -12.66
C ASP A 73 -0.68 -6.25 -11.47
N TYR A 74 -1.65 -7.13 -11.71
CA TYR A 74 -2.49 -7.67 -10.66
C TYR A 74 -2.28 -9.18 -10.50
N HIS A 75 -1.47 -9.56 -9.51
CA HIS A 75 -1.16 -10.97 -9.20
C HIS A 75 -0.65 -11.77 -10.42
N GLY A 76 0.16 -11.13 -11.27
CA GLY A 76 0.70 -11.70 -12.51
C GLY A 76 -0.21 -11.48 -13.73
N ASN A 77 -1.38 -10.86 -13.57
CA ASN A 77 -2.27 -10.51 -14.68
C ASN A 77 -1.97 -9.08 -15.16
N MET A 78 -1.31 -9.01 -16.31
CA MET A 78 -0.86 -7.74 -16.90
C MET A 78 -1.97 -7.06 -17.69
N SER A 79 -2.13 -5.77 -17.46
CA SER A 79 -3.00 -4.90 -18.25
C SER A 79 -2.29 -3.60 -18.63
N LEU A 80 -2.74 -2.99 -19.72
CA LEU A 80 -2.37 -1.63 -20.10
C LEU A 80 -3.55 -0.72 -19.81
N ALA A 81 -3.31 0.47 -19.25
CA ALA A 81 -4.38 1.43 -19.05
C ALA A 81 -3.99 2.83 -19.49
N ASP A 82 -4.90 3.56 -20.10
CA ASP A 82 -4.77 5.01 -20.22
C ASP A 82 -5.45 5.66 -19.00
N LEU A 83 -4.67 6.33 -18.17
CA LEU A 83 -5.12 7.14 -17.05
C LEU A 83 -5.16 8.62 -17.44
N TRP A 84 -6.32 9.20 -17.20
CA TRP A 84 -6.70 10.57 -17.47
C TRP A 84 -7.02 11.25 -16.16
N TYR A 85 -6.24 12.25 -15.78
CA TYR A 85 -6.45 12.98 -14.54
C TYR A 85 -6.78 14.45 -14.84
N ASP A 86 -7.89 14.94 -14.29
CA ASP A 86 -8.33 16.32 -14.41
C ASP A 86 -8.91 16.81 -13.08
N TRP A 87 -8.04 17.41 -12.26
CA TRP A 87 -8.40 17.95 -10.96
C TRP A 87 -9.39 19.13 -11.03
N PRO A 88 -9.17 20.17 -11.88
CA PRO A 88 -10.15 21.24 -12.05
C PRO A 88 -11.54 20.74 -12.50
N GLY A 89 -11.58 19.75 -13.38
CA GLY A 89 -12.81 19.08 -13.82
C GLY A 89 -13.36 18.06 -12.82
N GLY A 90 -12.60 17.74 -11.76
CA GLY A 90 -12.99 16.81 -10.71
C GLY A 90 -13.22 15.38 -11.20
N ARG A 91 -12.37 14.89 -12.12
CA ARG A 91 -12.56 13.60 -12.80
C ARG A 91 -11.24 12.85 -13.03
N ASN A 92 -11.28 11.54 -12.88
CA ASN A 92 -10.19 10.60 -13.12
C ASN A 92 -10.74 9.43 -13.95
N LEU A 93 -10.09 9.07 -15.05
CA LEU A 93 -10.57 8.02 -15.94
C LEU A 93 -9.44 7.05 -16.29
N HIS A 94 -9.60 5.78 -15.94
CA HIS A 94 -8.77 4.68 -16.43
C HIS A 94 -9.50 3.94 -17.56
N VAL A 95 -8.82 3.77 -18.69
CA VAL A 95 -9.27 2.92 -19.81
C VAL A 95 -8.35 1.72 -19.89
N ILE A 96 -8.79 0.60 -19.34
CA ILE A 96 -8.01 -0.60 -19.06
C ILE A 96 -8.21 -1.64 -20.17
N ARG A 97 -7.10 -2.20 -20.66
CA ARG A 97 -7.03 -3.24 -21.68
C ARG A 97 -6.23 -4.42 -21.15
N TYR A 98 -6.88 -5.58 -21.04
CA TYR A 98 -6.20 -6.80 -20.63
C TYR A 98 -5.49 -7.41 -21.85
N GLN A 99 -4.18 -7.62 -21.76
CA GLN A 99 -3.38 -7.98 -22.95
C GLN A 99 -3.74 -9.34 -23.57
N LEU A 100 -4.38 -10.23 -22.81
CA LEU A 100 -4.75 -11.58 -23.24
C LEU A 100 -6.26 -11.78 -23.40
N ALA A 101 -7.06 -10.75 -23.14
CA ALA A 101 -8.51 -10.84 -23.28
C ALA A 101 -8.93 -10.32 -24.65
N ASP A 102 -9.79 -11.07 -25.34
CA ASP A 102 -10.48 -10.61 -26.55
C ASP A 102 -11.66 -9.68 -26.20
N ASP A 103 -11.51 -8.89 -25.13
CA ASP A 103 -12.57 -8.04 -24.61
C ASP A 103 -12.39 -6.57 -24.94
N ALA A 104 -13.54 -5.87 -24.95
CA ALA A 104 -13.57 -4.43 -25.07
C ALA A 104 -12.98 -3.80 -23.79
N PRO A 105 -12.33 -2.63 -23.91
CA PRO A 105 -11.73 -1.96 -22.76
C PRO A 105 -12.74 -1.78 -21.62
N TYR A 106 -12.22 -1.95 -20.40
CA TYR A 106 -12.92 -1.68 -19.16
C TYR A 106 -12.60 -0.26 -18.70
N TYR A 107 -13.61 0.47 -18.25
CA TYR A 107 -13.51 1.86 -17.86
C TYR A 107 -13.76 1.98 -16.37
N ASP A 108 -12.87 2.70 -15.68
CA ASP A 108 -13.04 3.14 -14.30
C ASP A 108 -13.02 4.68 -14.30
N ASN A 109 -14.18 5.28 -14.04
CA ASN A 109 -14.40 6.71 -14.13
C ASN A 109 -14.83 7.25 -12.76
N GLU A 110 -13.94 8.00 -12.12
CA GLU A 110 -14.08 8.46 -10.76
C GLU A 110 -14.26 9.97 -10.73
N TRP A 111 -15.22 10.43 -9.92
CA TRP A 111 -15.53 11.83 -9.76
C TRP A 111 -15.19 12.32 -8.37
N ASN A 112 -14.89 13.62 -8.26
CA ASN A 112 -14.49 14.25 -7.01
C ASN A 112 -15.58 14.29 -5.93
N ASN A 113 -16.84 14.02 -6.32
CA ASN A 113 -17.95 13.84 -5.38
C ASN A 113 -17.96 12.44 -4.71
N GLY A 114 -16.96 11.59 -5.02
CA GLY A 114 -16.82 10.24 -4.49
C GLY A 114 -17.68 9.19 -5.20
N THR A 115 -18.17 9.49 -6.40
CA THR A 115 -18.85 8.50 -7.26
C THR A 115 -17.86 7.91 -8.24
N SER A 116 -17.83 6.58 -8.34
CA SER A 116 -17.05 5.85 -9.35
C SER A 116 -17.97 5.02 -10.23
N PHE A 117 -17.67 4.97 -11.53
CA PHE A 117 -18.40 4.20 -12.54
C PHE A 117 -17.46 3.20 -13.21
N PHE A 118 -17.89 1.96 -13.21
CA PHE A 118 -17.15 0.82 -13.72
C PHE A 118 -17.91 0.21 -14.89
N TYR A 119 -17.42 0.29 -16.12
CA TYR A 119 -18.21 -0.11 -17.29
C TYR A 119 -17.44 -0.66 -18.47
N THR A 120 -18.13 -1.43 -19.31
CA THR A 120 -17.65 -1.90 -20.62
C THR A 120 -18.63 -1.47 -21.70
N PRO A 121 -18.31 -0.42 -22.50
CA PRO A 121 -19.22 0.14 -23.51
C PRO A 121 -19.79 -0.87 -24.49
N ALA A 122 -18.96 -1.76 -25.03
CA ALA A 122 -19.38 -2.77 -26.01
C ALA A 122 -20.43 -3.74 -25.46
N ARG A 123 -20.50 -3.93 -24.14
CA ARG A 123 -21.44 -4.83 -23.47
C ARG A 123 -22.63 -4.08 -22.85
N ARG A 124 -22.63 -2.73 -22.87
CA ARG A 124 -23.56 -1.88 -22.10
C ARG A 124 -23.70 -2.30 -20.63
N ALA A 125 -22.59 -2.77 -20.04
CA ALA A 125 -22.53 -3.18 -18.64
C ALA A 125 -21.96 -2.04 -17.80
N CYS A 126 -22.59 -1.72 -16.66
CA CYS A 126 -22.11 -0.73 -15.71
C CYS A 126 -22.40 -1.13 -14.27
N ARG A 127 -21.50 -0.72 -13.36
CA ARG A 127 -21.70 -0.69 -11.93
C ARG A 127 -21.25 0.68 -11.42
N SER A 128 -22.01 1.29 -10.50
CA SER A 128 -21.64 2.54 -9.84
C SER A 128 -21.47 2.33 -8.34
N VAL A 129 -20.54 3.06 -7.74
CA VAL A 129 -20.26 3.01 -6.30
C VAL A 129 -20.10 4.43 -5.78
N ALA A 130 -20.67 4.71 -4.61
CA ALA A 130 -20.41 5.94 -3.86
C ALA A 130 -19.43 5.63 -2.72
N VAL A 131 -18.14 5.84 -2.96
CA VAL A 131 -17.07 5.56 -1.98
C VAL A 131 -16.92 6.66 -0.93
N GLY A 132 -17.56 7.82 -1.14
CA GLY A 132 -17.55 8.95 -0.20
C GLY A 132 -16.22 9.71 -0.13
N VAL A 133 -15.18 9.25 -0.82
CA VAL A 133 -13.90 9.91 -1.03
C VAL A 133 -13.70 10.23 -2.50
N GLY A 134 -13.39 11.49 -2.83
CA GLY A 134 -13.15 11.92 -4.21
C GLY A 134 -11.80 11.42 -4.76
N ILE A 135 -11.49 11.84 -5.99
CA ILE A 135 -10.21 11.53 -6.64
C ILE A 135 -9.03 12.09 -5.82
N LEU A 136 -7.85 11.49 -5.97
CA LEU A 136 -6.64 11.97 -5.29
C LEU A 136 -6.38 13.43 -5.62
N ARG A 137 -6.17 14.26 -4.59
CA ARG A 137 -5.82 15.67 -4.75
C ARG A 137 -4.38 15.80 -5.24
N PRO A 138 -4.00 16.88 -5.94
CA PRO A 138 -2.63 17.09 -6.37
C PRO A 138 -1.58 17.00 -5.25
N ASP A 139 -1.96 17.38 -4.04
CA ASP A 139 -1.10 17.43 -2.85
C ASP A 139 -1.17 16.17 -1.97
N TRP A 140 -1.79 15.09 -2.43
CA TRP A 140 -2.09 13.90 -1.61
C TRP A 140 -0.88 13.27 -0.91
N LEU A 141 0.34 13.48 -1.45
CA LEU A 141 1.58 12.94 -0.92
C LEU A 141 2.32 13.90 0.03
N LEU A 142 1.94 15.19 0.12
CA LEU A 142 2.66 16.17 0.93
C LEU A 142 2.51 15.90 2.43
N ASP A 143 1.27 15.73 2.88
CA ASP A 143 0.98 15.53 4.30
C ASP A 143 1.04 14.06 4.64
N GLY A 144 1.74 13.69 5.72
CA GLY A 144 1.71 12.33 6.28
C GLY A 144 2.24 11.23 5.37
N SER A 145 3.17 11.56 4.46
CA SER A 145 4.04 10.58 3.80
C SER A 145 5.36 10.46 4.55
N GLU A 146 5.99 9.28 4.44
CA GLU A 146 7.31 9.00 5.00
C GLU A 146 8.31 8.80 3.87
N TYR A 147 9.42 9.53 3.89
CA TYR A 147 10.48 9.36 2.90
C TYR A 147 11.34 8.13 3.21
N LEU A 148 11.46 7.21 2.25
CA LEU A 148 12.15 5.93 2.37
C LEU A 148 13.57 5.93 1.76
N GLY A 149 14.02 7.07 1.23
CA GLY A 149 15.32 7.18 0.56
C GLY A 149 15.24 7.07 -0.97
N ARG A 150 16.42 6.98 -1.60
CA ARG A 150 16.55 6.80 -3.05
C ARG A 150 16.63 5.33 -3.43
N GLN A 151 15.92 4.93 -4.49
CA GLN A 151 15.91 3.56 -5.01
C GLN A 151 15.87 3.56 -6.54
N ASP A 152 16.40 2.52 -7.16
CA ASP A 152 16.19 2.25 -8.59
C ASP A 152 14.80 1.67 -8.82
N ALA A 153 14.10 2.18 -9.82
CA ALA A 153 12.86 1.61 -10.34
C ALA A 153 12.96 1.49 -11.86
N GLY A 154 13.48 0.36 -12.35
CA GLY A 154 13.54 0.08 -13.78
C GLY A 154 14.52 0.99 -14.54
N GLY A 155 15.64 1.36 -13.91
CA GLY A 155 16.63 2.26 -14.49
C GLY A 155 16.38 3.75 -14.20
N PHE A 156 15.32 4.08 -13.45
CA PHE A 156 15.08 5.42 -12.92
C PHE A 156 15.56 5.51 -11.48
N ASP A 157 16.41 6.49 -11.20
CA ASP A 157 16.80 6.87 -9.84
C ASP A 157 15.69 7.70 -9.21
N CYS A 158 15.01 7.12 -8.21
CA CYS A 158 13.78 7.68 -7.65
C CYS A 158 13.93 8.05 -6.18
N ASN A 159 13.33 9.17 -5.79
CA ASN A 159 12.93 9.38 -4.40
C ASN A 159 11.71 8.49 -4.10
N VAL A 160 11.66 7.88 -2.91
CA VAL A 160 10.59 6.95 -2.54
C VAL A 160 9.86 7.41 -1.29
N TRP A 161 8.54 7.32 -1.29
CA TRP A 161 7.70 7.63 -0.12
C TRP A 161 6.71 6.52 0.18
N ALA A 162 6.51 6.21 1.46
CA ALA A 162 5.36 5.47 1.94
C ALA A 162 4.23 6.45 2.28
N LYS A 163 2.98 6.10 1.95
CA LYS A 163 1.81 6.90 2.27
C LYS A 163 0.62 6.01 2.53
N ALA A 164 0.01 6.15 3.71
CA ALA A 164 -0.87 5.11 4.23
C ALA A 164 -0.17 3.73 4.26
N ASP A 165 -0.73 2.74 4.94
CA ASP A 165 -0.04 1.45 5.13
C ASP A 165 0.04 0.59 3.85
N PHE A 166 -0.23 1.18 2.68
CA PHE A 166 -0.47 0.47 1.43
C PHE A 166 -0.01 1.20 0.15
N ILE A 167 0.57 2.40 0.22
CA ILE A 167 1.09 3.10 -0.96
C ILE A 167 2.60 3.26 -0.83
N THR A 168 3.35 2.75 -1.80
CA THR A 168 4.74 3.12 -2.03
C THR A 168 4.84 3.88 -3.35
N TYR A 169 5.31 5.11 -3.32
CA TYR A 169 5.37 6.01 -4.47
C TYR A 169 6.82 6.33 -4.85
N TYR A 170 7.11 6.29 -6.15
CA TYR A 170 8.43 6.55 -6.72
C TYR A 170 8.36 7.76 -7.65
N GLU A 171 9.16 8.78 -7.36
CA GLU A 171 9.32 9.97 -8.19
C GLU A 171 10.75 10.01 -8.73
N ASP A 172 10.92 10.18 -10.04
CA ASP A 172 12.24 10.39 -10.63
C ASP A 172 12.91 11.62 -10.02
N VAL A 173 14.12 11.44 -9.48
CA VAL A 173 14.91 12.50 -8.84
C VAL A 173 15.14 13.65 -9.82
N LYS A 174 15.36 13.34 -11.11
CA LYS A 174 15.74 14.32 -12.12
C LYS A 174 14.53 15.10 -12.65
N THR A 175 13.49 14.40 -13.10
CA THR A 175 12.34 15.04 -13.76
C THR A 175 11.18 15.36 -12.84
N LYS A 176 11.21 14.85 -11.60
CA LYS A 176 10.12 15.01 -10.63
C LYS A 176 8.79 14.38 -11.06
N ARG A 177 8.84 13.46 -12.03
CA ARG A 177 7.65 12.77 -12.56
C ARG A 177 7.40 11.48 -11.77
N PRO A 178 6.12 11.09 -11.59
CA PRO A 178 5.79 9.74 -11.14
C PRO A 178 6.43 8.70 -12.06
N VAL A 179 7.08 7.68 -11.49
CA VAL A 179 7.65 6.55 -12.24
C VAL A 179 6.84 5.29 -11.95
N LYS A 180 6.63 5.02 -10.67
CA LYS A 180 6.00 3.82 -10.16
C LYS A 180 5.16 4.14 -8.94
N TRP A 181 4.05 3.45 -8.82
CA TRP A 181 3.28 3.38 -7.60
C TRP A 181 2.94 1.93 -7.31
N VAL A 182 3.09 1.56 -6.05
CA VAL A 182 2.64 0.27 -5.54
C VAL A 182 1.50 0.61 -4.61
N PHE A 183 0.28 0.47 -5.11
CA PHE A 183 -0.88 0.33 -4.24
C PHE A 183 -0.91 -1.11 -3.72
N TYR A 184 -2.04 -1.56 -3.19
CA TYR A 184 -2.32 -2.99 -3.07
C TYR A 184 -2.04 -3.80 -4.37
N THR A 185 -1.79 -3.13 -5.51
CA THR A 185 -1.53 -3.66 -6.85
C THR A 185 -0.53 -2.74 -7.60
N GLY A 186 0.49 -3.27 -8.30
CA GLY A 186 1.66 -2.49 -8.80
C GLY A 186 1.49 -1.91 -10.22
N THR A 187 2.14 -0.78 -10.57
CA THR A 187 2.04 -0.16 -11.93
C THR A 187 3.16 0.86 -12.32
N ASP A 188 3.55 0.96 -13.62
CA ASP A 188 4.55 1.89 -14.26
C ASP A 188 4.06 2.65 -15.57
N LEU A 189 4.67 3.77 -16.08
CA LEU A 189 4.05 4.90 -16.89
C LEU A 189 4.62 5.36 -18.31
N LEU A 190 3.80 5.84 -19.34
CA LEU A 190 4.08 6.87 -20.46
C LEU A 190 2.86 7.43 -21.35
N LEU A 191 2.87 8.66 -21.94
CA LEU A 191 1.82 9.62 -22.57
C LEU A 191 0.95 9.22 -23.85
N PRO A 192 -0.18 9.89 -24.37
CA PRO A 192 -0.69 11.34 -24.43
C PRO A 192 -2.25 11.68 -24.25
N LEU A 193 -2.73 12.98 -24.40
CA LEU A 193 -4.02 13.67 -23.98
C LEU A 193 -5.41 13.49 -24.80
N LEU A 194 -6.64 13.55 -24.18
CA LEU A 194 -8.02 13.15 -24.67
C LEU A 194 -9.04 14.31 -24.65
N GLU A 195 -10.14 14.18 -25.42
CA GLU A 195 -11.24 15.15 -25.55
C GLU A 195 -12.35 15.03 -24.47
N ASP A 196 -13.07 16.14 -24.20
CA ASP A 196 -14.06 16.27 -23.11
C ASP A 196 -15.21 15.24 -23.11
N ALA A 197 -15.68 14.80 -24.28
CA ALA A 197 -16.78 13.85 -24.40
C ALA A 197 -16.43 12.46 -23.84
N ALA A 198 -15.15 12.11 -23.81
CA ALA A 198 -14.68 10.81 -23.34
C ALA A 198 -14.76 10.65 -21.81
N TRP A 199 -15.03 11.73 -21.08
CA TRP A 199 -15.10 11.73 -19.61
C TRP A 199 -16.47 11.40 -19.03
N GLN A 200 -17.53 11.39 -19.83
CA GLN A 200 -18.88 11.16 -19.31
C GLN A 200 -19.14 9.66 -19.13
N ALA A 201 -19.60 9.29 -17.94
CA ALA A 201 -20.15 7.95 -17.72
C ALA A 201 -21.36 7.75 -18.66
N PRO A 202 -21.50 6.60 -19.30
CA PRO A 202 -22.62 6.34 -20.21
C PRO A 202 -23.98 6.40 -19.51
N GLU A 203 -25.02 6.77 -20.25
CA GLU A 203 -26.40 6.90 -19.75
C GLU A 203 -26.90 5.66 -18.98
N TYR A 204 -26.48 4.46 -19.39
CA TYR A 204 -26.90 3.20 -18.79
C TYR A 204 -26.29 2.95 -17.40
N CYS A 205 -25.30 3.76 -16.97
CA CYS A 205 -24.77 3.76 -15.62
C CYS A 205 -25.69 4.43 -14.59
N PHE A 206 -26.70 5.17 -15.04
CA PHE A 206 -27.62 5.91 -14.18
C PHE A 206 -29.00 5.24 -14.06
N ASN A 207 -29.20 4.09 -14.70
CA ASN A 207 -30.44 3.32 -14.62
C ASN A 207 -30.53 2.62 -13.26
N LYS A 208 -31.73 2.60 -12.66
CA LYS A 208 -32.01 2.01 -11.33
C LYS A 208 -31.76 0.50 -11.21
N ASP A 209 -31.42 -0.16 -12.32
CA ASP A 209 -31.09 -1.59 -12.37
C ASP A 209 -29.61 -1.85 -12.08
N GLY A 210 -28.77 -0.80 -12.02
CA GLY A 210 -27.41 -0.88 -11.50
C GLY A 210 -27.43 -0.76 -9.99
N GLU A 211 -27.10 -1.84 -9.28
CA GLU A 211 -26.97 -1.84 -7.83
C GLU A 211 -25.99 -0.75 -7.39
N ILE A 212 -26.51 0.31 -6.77
CA ILE A 212 -25.70 1.26 -6.00
C ILE A 212 -25.37 0.52 -4.70
N ALA A 213 -24.20 -0.12 -4.65
CA ALA A 213 -23.71 -0.71 -3.40
C ALA A 213 -23.29 0.44 -2.46
N GLU A 214 -24.17 0.83 -1.55
CA GLU A 214 -23.82 1.67 -0.40
C GLU A 214 -23.01 0.82 0.59
N THR A 215 -21.75 1.18 0.82
CA THR A 215 -20.89 0.48 1.78
C THR A 215 -21.27 0.84 3.21
N ALA A 216 -22.26 0.14 3.77
CA ALA A 216 -22.44 0.02 5.21
C ALA A 216 -21.55 -1.12 5.74
N ASN A 217 -20.54 -0.77 6.53
CA ASN A 217 -19.71 -1.62 7.40
C ASN A 217 -19.81 -3.15 7.20
N GLY A 218 -18.79 -3.73 6.54
CA GLY A 218 -18.57 -5.18 6.50
C GLY A 218 -17.84 -5.61 5.23
N HIS A 219 -16.62 -6.09 5.41
CA HIS A 219 -15.70 -6.60 4.39
C HIS A 219 -16.33 -7.70 3.49
N ASP A 220 -16.33 -7.50 2.15
CA ASP A 220 -16.47 -8.56 1.12
C ASP A 220 -15.98 -8.04 -0.27
N ASP A 221 -14.81 -8.55 -0.69
CA ASP A 221 -14.11 -8.28 -1.96
C ASP A 221 -14.73 -9.03 -3.16
N SER A 222 -16.00 -8.78 -3.45
CA SER A 222 -16.70 -9.38 -4.59
C SER A 222 -16.26 -8.83 -5.98
N PHE A 223 -15.24 -7.98 -6.04
CA PHE A 223 -14.78 -7.31 -7.27
C PHE A 223 -14.10 -8.26 -8.30
N LEU A 224 -14.05 -9.57 -8.05
CA LEU A 224 -13.27 -10.57 -8.81
C LEU A 224 -14.04 -11.70 -9.50
N THR A 225 -15.36 -11.65 -9.73
CA THR A 225 -16.03 -12.83 -10.33
C THR A 225 -16.39 -12.72 -11.82
N PRO A 226 -15.65 -13.40 -12.72
CA PRO A 226 -16.26 -14.19 -13.78
C PRO A 226 -16.70 -15.56 -13.23
N ARG A 227 -17.87 -15.99 -13.70
CA ARG A 227 -18.72 -17.09 -13.23
C ARG A 227 -18.06 -18.39 -12.73
N SER A 228 -18.70 -18.87 -11.65
CA SER A 228 -19.03 -20.26 -11.28
C SER A 228 -17.88 -21.21 -10.96
N SER A 229 -17.72 -21.55 -9.68
CA SER A 229 -18.34 -22.74 -9.05
C SER A 229 -17.74 -22.96 -7.66
N PHE A 230 -18.49 -23.70 -6.84
CA PHE A 230 -18.12 -24.35 -5.57
C PHE A 230 -18.47 -23.66 -4.24
N GLU A 231 -18.86 -24.54 -3.33
CA GLU A 231 -19.83 -24.42 -2.25
C GLU A 231 -19.26 -23.99 -0.89
N HIS A 232 -20.17 -23.46 -0.06
CA HIS A 232 -20.31 -23.57 1.41
C HIS A 232 -19.06 -23.74 2.29
N GLY A 233 -18.90 -22.80 3.24
CA GLY A 233 -18.20 -23.05 4.50
C GLY A 233 -18.09 -21.81 5.39
N ASP A 234 -18.80 -21.84 6.52
CA ASP A 234 -18.85 -20.85 7.59
C ASP A 234 -17.49 -20.48 8.24
N ALA A 235 -17.42 -19.24 8.77
CA ALA A 235 -16.84 -18.78 10.07
C ALA A 235 -16.19 -17.38 9.91
N ALA A 236 -16.79 -16.30 10.39
CA ALA A 236 -16.71 -15.79 11.77
C ALA A 236 -15.29 -15.46 12.24
N TYR A 237 -14.84 -14.21 12.08
CA TYR A 237 -14.50 -13.22 13.12
C TYR A 237 -13.92 -11.95 12.50
#